data_AF-A0A0C3ERB9-F1
#
_entry.id   AF-A0A0C3ERB9-F1
#
_cell.length_a   1.000
_cell.length_b   1.000
_cell.length_c   1.000
_cell.angle_alpha   90.00
_cell.angle_beta   90.00
_cell.angle_gamma   90.00
#
_symmetry.space_group_name_H-M   'P 1'
#
loop_
_entity.id
_entity.type
_entity.pdbx_description
1 polymer ?
#
loop_
_entity_poly.entity_id
_entity_poly.type
_entity_poly.pdbx_seq_one_letter_code
_entity_poly.pdbx_strand_id
1 'polypeptide(L)'
;MPSVDFETATKQEEARLQKLHPTSEDIPGCLTLFDTFLSCNVLGVQLKSLYRFGHMSTCGEKLEDFKFCMSLKSMHPDDKRDAWIRRRAEWWAARRLEKSSENVWDIRTEPLKNWPRSADEMDINGSDAFS
;
A
#
# COMPACT_ATOMS: atom_id res chain seq x y z
N MET A 1 -14.97 -15.44 -3.20
CA MET A 1 -14.18 -14.96 -4.35
C MET A 1 -13.13 -16.00 -4.68
N PRO A 2 -12.79 -16.28 -5.96
CA PRO A 2 -11.76 -17.25 -6.27
C PRO A 2 -10.45 -16.79 -5.62
N SER A 3 -9.82 -17.67 -4.85
CA SER A 3 -8.51 -17.43 -4.27
C SER A 3 -7.51 -17.25 -5.41
N VAL A 4 -7.16 -16.01 -5.72
CA VAL A 4 -6.13 -15.71 -6.71
C VAL A 4 -4.82 -16.28 -6.17
N ASP A 5 -4.16 -17.11 -6.97
CA ASP A 5 -2.87 -17.69 -6.61
C ASP A 5 -1.76 -16.61 -6.61
N PHE A 6 -0.72 -16.78 -5.77
CA PHE A 6 0.37 -15.82 -5.62
C PHE A 6 1.13 -15.58 -6.93
N GLU A 7 1.35 -16.62 -7.72
CA GLU A 7 2.04 -16.47 -9.01
C GLU A 7 1.20 -15.65 -9.99
N THR A 8 -0.11 -15.89 -10.00
CA THR A 8 -1.04 -15.15 -10.86
C THR A 8 -1.13 -13.68 -10.44
N ALA A 9 -1.19 -13.41 -9.14
CA ALA A 9 -1.19 -12.05 -8.60
C ALA A 9 0.11 -11.31 -8.94
N THR A 10 1.26 -11.98 -8.83
CA THR A 10 2.58 -11.41 -9.17
C THR A 10 2.66 -11.03 -10.65
N LYS A 11 2.25 -11.92 -11.57
CA LYS A 11 2.23 -11.62 -13.01
C LYS A 11 1.32 -10.43 -13.34
N GLN A 12 0.17 -10.32 -12.67
CA GLN A 12 -0.75 -9.20 -12.84
C GLN A 12 -0.11 -7.88 -12.39
N GLU A 13 0.54 -7.88 -11.22
CA GLU A 13 1.25 -6.70 -10.69
C GLU A 13 2.45 -6.31 -11.54
N GLU A 14 3.21 -7.28 -12.05
CA GLU A 14 4.33 -7.03 -12.95
C GLU A 14 3.87 -6.35 -14.23
N ALA A 15 2.83 -6.88 -14.90
CA ALA A 15 2.26 -6.28 -16.10
C ALA A 15 1.71 -4.86 -15.85
N ARG A 16 1.17 -4.60 -14.65
CA ARG A 16 0.73 -3.26 -14.24
C ARG A 16 1.91 -2.32 -14.04
N LEU A 17 2.96 -2.76 -13.35
CA LEU A 17 4.14 -1.96 -13.06
C LEU A 17 4.98 -1.66 -14.32
N GLN A 18 5.08 -2.60 -15.26
CA GLN A 18 5.73 -2.39 -16.55
C GLN A 18 5.08 -1.24 -17.33
N LYS A 19 3.75 -1.10 -17.26
CA LYS A 19 3.01 0.01 -17.89
C LYS A 19 3.22 1.35 -17.18
N LEU A 20 3.40 1.32 -15.85
CA LEU A 20 3.58 2.53 -15.04
C LEU A 20 5.01 3.09 -15.10
N HIS A 21 6.00 2.22 -15.27
CA HIS A 21 7.41 2.58 -15.34
C HIS A 21 7.96 2.15 -16.71
N PRO A 22 7.60 2.79 -17.83
CA PRO A 22 8.02 2.36 -19.15
C PRO A 22 9.54 2.44 -19.37
N THR A 23 10.23 3.39 -18.73
CA THR A 23 11.67 3.63 -18.93
C THR A 23 12.48 3.33 -17.67
N SER A 24 13.81 3.22 -17.82
CA SER A 24 14.73 3.02 -16.69
C SER A 24 14.85 4.24 -15.78
N GLU A 25 14.49 5.44 -16.25
CA GLU A 25 14.53 6.68 -15.47
C GLU A 25 13.35 6.81 -14.51
N ASP A 26 12.27 6.08 -14.75
CA ASP A 26 11.05 6.09 -13.91
C ASP A 26 11.23 5.36 -12.57
N ILE A 27 12.41 4.78 -12.32
CA ILE A 27 12.73 4.00 -11.13
C ILE A 27 13.61 4.80 -10.18
N PRO A 28 13.33 4.75 -8.86
CA PRO A 28 14.10 5.50 -7.88
C PRO A 28 15.58 5.09 -7.87
N GLY A 29 16.47 6.09 -7.91
CA GLY A 29 17.90 5.86 -7.73
C GLY A 29 18.25 5.45 -6.29
N CYS A 30 19.39 4.79 -6.08
CA CYS A 30 19.72 4.26 -4.74
C CYS A 30 19.83 5.33 -3.65
N LEU A 31 20.26 6.56 -3.98
CA LEU A 31 20.28 7.66 -3.01
C LEU A 31 18.86 8.06 -2.56
N THR A 32 17.90 8.07 -3.49
CA THR A 32 16.50 8.37 -3.15
C THR A 32 15.89 7.33 -2.21
N LEU A 33 16.26 6.04 -2.40
CA LEU A 33 15.86 4.96 -1.50
C LEU A 33 16.53 5.08 -0.12
N PHE A 34 17.80 5.52 -0.09
CA PHE A 34 18.50 5.79 1.16
C PHE A 34 17.85 6.95 1.94
N ASP A 35 17.52 8.05 1.27
CA ASP A 35 16.81 9.19 1.88
C ASP A 35 15.42 8.77 2.39
N THR A 36 14.74 7.89 1.66
CA THR A 36 13.47 7.30 2.11
C THR A 36 13.65 6.47 3.39
N PHE A 37 14.75 5.73 3.51
CA PHE A 37 15.08 4.99 4.73
C PHE A 37 15.38 5.95 5.90
N LEU A 38 16.21 6.98 5.68
CA LEU A 38 16.57 7.93 6.73
C LEU A 38 15.36 8.73 7.20
N SER A 39 14.53 9.23 6.27
CA SER A 39 13.32 9.98 6.60
C SER A 39 12.33 9.18 7.46
N CYS A 40 12.26 7.86 7.26
CA CYS A 40 11.47 6.97 8.13
C CYS A 40 11.99 6.95 9.57
N ASN A 41 13.32 6.97 9.76
CA ASN A 41 13.96 6.91 11.08
C ASN A 41 14.03 8.26 11.81
N VAL A 42 13.57 9.35 11.20
CA VAL A 42 13.55 10.66 11.84
C VAL A 42 12.65 10.63 13.07
N LEU A 43 13.17 11.09 14.22
CA LEU A 43 12.49 11.09 15.52
C LEU A 43 11.07 11.68 15.47
N GLY A 44 10.87 12.78 14.73
CA GLY A 44 9.56 13.40 14.60
C GLY A 44 8.52 12.53 13.87
N VAL A 45 8.96 11.73 12.89
CA VAL A 45 8.08 10.78 12.17
C VAL A 45 7.75 9.60 13.07
N GLN A 46 8.76 9.09 13.78
CA GLN A 46 8.63 8.00 14.74
C GLN A 46 7.67 8.35 15.89
N LEU A 47 7.77 9.56 16.45
CA LEU A 47 6.85 10.02 17.50
C LEU A 47 5.40 10.10 17.02
N LYS A 48 5.17 10.57 15.78
CA LYS A 48 3.82 10.57 15.18
C LYS A 48 3.26 9.16 15.01
N SER A 49 4.10 8.22 14.58
CA SER A 49 3.71 6.80 14.47
C SER A 49 3.33 6.23 15.83
N LEU A 50 4.15 6.49 16.85
CA LEU A 50 3.88 6.06 18.22
C LEU A 50 2.55 6.63 18.72
N TYR A 51 2.31 7.92 18.53
CA TYR A 51 1.06 8.56 18.94
C TYR A 51 -0.17 7.97 18.24
N ARG A 52 -0.10 7.72 16.92
CA ARG A 52 -1.26 7.28 16.13
C ARG A 52 -1.54 5.78 16.26
N PHE A 53 -0.50 4.96 16.34
CA PHE A 53 -0.61 3.51 16.22
C PHE A 53 -0.10 2.75 17.46
N GLY A 54 0.52 3.43 18.44
CA GLY A 54 1.05 2.81 19.65
C GLY A 54 2.40 2.10 19.46
N HIS A 55 3.03 2.22 18.29
CA HIS A 55 4.33 1.64 18.00
C HIS A 55 5.15 2.51 17.02
N MET A 56 6.47 2.36 17.08
CA MET A 56 7.40 2.93 16.11
C MET A 56 7.17 2.31 14.72
N SER A 57 7.39 3.10 13.66
CA SER A 57 7.21 2.59 12.31
C SER A 57 8.33 1.62 11.94
N THR A 58 7.98 0.55 11.23
CA THR A 58 8.92 -0.45 10.76
C THR A 58 9.64 0.04 9.50
N CYS A 59 10.87 0.56 9.67
CA CYS A 59 11.67 1.09 8.55
C CYS A 59 12.54 0.03 7.84
N GLY A 60 12.52 -1.23 8.29
CA GLY A 60 13.40 -2.29 7.78
C GLY A 60 13.24 -2.55 6.27
N GLU A 61 12.00 -2.57 5.76
CA GLU A 61 11.74 -2.77 4.33
C GLU A 61 12.43 -1.72 3.45
N LYS A 62 12.48 -0.46 3.92
CA LYS A 62 13.14 0.64 3.18
C LYS A 62 14.65 0.45 3.11
N LEU A 63 15.25 -0.09 4.17
CA LEU A 63 16.66 -0.43 4.16
C LEU A 63 16.95 -1.58 3.19
N GLU A 64 16.07 -2.59 3.15
CA GLU A 64 16.19 -3.71 2.23
C GLU A 64 16.08 -3.27 0.77
N ASP A 65 15.21 -2.30 0.45
CA ASP A 65 15.12 -1.70 -0.89
C ASP A 65 16.42 -0.98 -1.26
N PHE A 66 17.02 -0.23 -0.33
CA PHE A 66 18.32 0.40 -0.56
C PHE A 66 19.43 -0.63 -0.80
N LYS A 67 19.53 -1.66 0.04
CA LYS A 67 20.51 -2.75 -0.13
C LYS A 67 20.34 -3.46 -1.47
N PHE A 68 19.09 -3.72 -1.85
CA PHE A 68 18.78 -4.32 -3.15
C PHE A 68 19.25 -3.44 -4.31
N CYS A 69 18.96 -2.14 -4.28
CA CYS A 69 19.45 -1.20 -5.29
C CYS A 69 20.98 -1.22 -5.40
N MET A 70 21.67 -1.22 -4.25
CA MET A 70 23.13 -1.29 -4.21
C MET A 70 23.67 -2.59 -4.79
N SER A 71 22.98 -3.73 -4.60
CA SER A 71 23.37 -5.02 -5.17
C SER A 71 23.27 -5.06 -6.70
N LEU A 72 22.37 -4.28 -7.29
CA LEU A 72 22.16 -4.21 -8.74
C LEU A 72 23.05 -3.17 -9.44
N LYS A 73 23.88 -2.41 -8.72
CA LYS A 73 24.61 -1.24 -9.25
C LYS A 73 25.40 -1.51 -10.53
N SER A 74 25.94 -2.72 -10.71
CA SER A 74 26.76 -3.10 -11.86
C SER A 74 25.96 -3.57 -13.10
N MET A 75 24.64 -3.72 -13.00
CA MET A 75 23.78 -4.18 -14.11
C MET A 75 23.43 -3.06 -15.10
N HIS A 76 22.96 -3.46 -16.30
CA HIS A 76 22.42 -2.52 -17.28
C HIS A 76 21.18 -1.79 -16.71
N PRO A 77 20.93 -0.51 -17.07
CA PRO A 77 19.76 0.23 -16.59
C PRO A 77 18.41 -0.49 -16.82
N ASP A 78 18.26 -1.18 -17.95
CA ASP A 78 17.04 -1.94 -18.26
C ASP A 78 16.90 -3.20 -17.39
N ASP A 79 18.00 -3.94 -17.15
CA ASP A 79 17.98 -5.11 -16.27
C ASP A 79 17.68 -4.72 -14.82
N LYS A 80 18.23 -3.58 -14.36
CA LYS A 80 17.90 -3.00 -13.05
C LYS A 80 16.42 -2.69 -12.95
N ARG A 81 15.86 -2.14 -14.02
CA ARG A 81 14.44 -1.80 -14.09
C ARG A 81 13.57 -3.04 -13.93
N ASP A 82 13.86 -4.09 -14.69
CA ASP A 82 13.07 -5.31 -14.68
C ASP A 82 13.21 -6.04 -13.33
N ALA A 83 14.41 -6.09 -12.76
CA ALA A 83 14.65 -6.65 -11.43
C ALA A 83 13.88 -5.88 -10.33
N TRP A 84 13.83 -4.54 -10.42
CA TRP A 84 13.07 -3.70 -9.50
C TRP A 84 11.57 -3.94 -9.64
N ILE A 85 11.05 -3.96 -10.87
CA ILE A 85 9.63 -4.21 -11.14
C ILE A 85 9.21 -5.57 -10.60
N ARG A 86 10.00 -6.62 -10.83
CA ARG A 86 9.72 -7.98 -10.31
C ARG A 86 9.64 -8.01 -8.78
N ARG A 87 10.66 -7.47 -8.09
CA ARG A 87 10.67 -7.39 -6.62
C ARG A 87 9.45 -6.62 -6.09
N ARG A 88 9.07 -5.54 -6.78
CA ARG A 88 7.93 -4.72 -6.38
C ARG A 88 6.59 -5.42 -6.66
N ALA A 89 6.51 -6.21 -7.73
CA ALA A 89 5.36 -7.03 -8.04
C ALA A 89 5.12 -8.10 -6.97
N GLU A 90 6.19 -8.79 -6.54
CA GLU A 90 6.13 -9.78 -5.45
C GLU A 90 5.64 -9.13 -4.14
N TRP A 91 6.16 -7.95 -3.79
CA TRP A 91 5.73 -7.21 -2.60
C TRP A 91 4.24 -6.82 -2.66
N TRP A 92 3.77 -6.33 -3.81
CA TRP A 92 2.35 -5.99 -3.98
C TRP A 92 1.44 -7.21 -4.00
N ALA A 93 1.89 -8.31 -4.61
CA ALA A 93 1.15 -9.57 -4.65
C ALA A 93 0.97 -10.14 -3.23
N ALA A 94 2.03 -10.16 -2.43
CA ALA A 94 1.96 -10.57 -1.02
C ALA A 94 0.93 -9.73 -0.25
N ARG A 95 0.98 -8.41 -0.39
CA ARG A 95 0.08 -7.48 0.29
C ARG A 95 -1.37 -7.57 -0.19
N ARG A 96 -1.62 -7.94 -1.45
CA ARG A 96 -2.98 -8.18 -1.97
C ARG A 96 -3.60 -9.46 -1.43
N LEU A 97 -2.77 -10.45 -1.11
CA LEU A 97 -3.20 -11.73 -0.56
C LEU A 97 -3.31 -11.73 0.98
N GLU A 98 -2.71 -10.74 1.63
CA GLU A 98 -3.00 -10.44 3.03
C GLU A 98 -4.48 -10.08 3.24
N LYS A 99 -4.91 -10.06 4.51
CA LYS A 99 -6.31 -9.82 4.87
C LYS A 99 -6.74 -8.41 4.44
N SER A 100 -7.70 -8.33 3.52
CA SER A 100 -8.33 -7.08 3.11
C SER A 100 -9.64 -6.85 3.87
N SER A 101 -10.20 -5.64 3.77
CA SER A 101 -11.52 -5.34 4.32
C SER A 101 -12.63 -6.20 3.70
N GLU A 102 -12.45 -6.65 2.48
CA GLU A 102 -13.40 -7.52 1.76
C GLU A 102 -13.47 -8.93 2.36
N ASN A 103 -12.50 -9.29 3.22
CA ASN A 103 -12.57 -10.54 4.00
C ASN A 103 -13.54 -10.44 5.19
N VAL A 104 -13.92 -9.23 5.59
CA VAL A 104 -14.81 -8.96 6.73
C VAL A 104 -16.16 -8.41 6.26
N TRP A 105 -16.15 -7.63 5.17
CA TRP A 105 -17.30 -6.91 4.66
C TRP A 105 -17.59 -7.31 3.21
N ASP A 106 -18.81 -7.75 2.95
CA ASP A 106 -19.27 -7.99 1.59
C ASP A 106 -19.67 -6.68 0.89
N ILE A 107 -19.41 -6.60 -0.42
CA ILE A 107 -19.86 -5.48 -1.24
C ILE A 107 -21.40 -5.47 -1.26
N ARG A 108 -21.97 -4.29 -0.96
CA ARG A 108 -23.42 -4.08 -1.08
C ARG A 108 -23.83 -4.15 -2.55
N THR A 109 -24.79 -5.02 -2.84
CA THR A 109 -25.43 -5.11 -4.16
C THR A 109 -26.50 -4.04 -4.37
N GLU A 110 -27.05 -3.50 -3.27
CA GLU A 110 -28.14 -2.52 -3.31
C GLU A 110 -27.75 -1.23 -2.57
N PRO A 111 -28.21 -0.07 -3.03
CA PRO A 111 -28.05 1.20 -2.31
C PRO A 111 -28.71 1.13 -0.93
N LEU A 112 -28.14 1.85 0.04
CA LEU A 112 -28.77 2.01 1.34
C LEU A 112 -30.12 2.71 1.18
N LYS A 113 -31.18 2.09 1.71
CA LYS A 113 -32.49 2.73 1.80
C LYS A 113 -32.40 3.88 2.80
N ASN A 114 -32.84 5.07 2.39
CA ASN A 114 -32.92 6.29 3.21
C ASN A 114 -31.56 6.84 3.71
N TRP A 115 -30.52 6.82 2.87
CA TRP A 115 -29.23 7.47 3.17
C TRP A 115 -28.87 8.56 2.14
N PRO A 116 -28.45 9.77 2.56
CA PRO A 116 -28.48 10.28 3.94
C PRO A 116 -29.92 10.40 4.44
N ARG A 117 -30.13 10.25 5.75
CA ARG A 117 -31.46 10.49 6.35
C ARG A 117 -31.93 11.90 6.01
N SER A 118 -33.20 12.05 5.63
CA SER A 118 -33.79 13.38 5.48
C SER A 118 -33.79 14.10 6.83
N ALA A 119 -33.60 15.42 6.83
CA ALA A 119 -33.59 16.23 8.05
C ALA A 119 -34.85 16.00 8.91
N ASP A 120 -36.01 15.86 8.26
CA ASP A 120 -37.30 15.60 8.90
C ASP A 120 -37.34 14.27 9.71
N GLU A 121 -36.50 13.29 9.35
CA GLU A 121 -36.40 11.99 10.02
C GLU A 121 -35.41 12.02 11.22
N MET A 122 -34.55 13.05 11.29
CA MET A 122 -33.61 13.25 12.38
C MET A 122 -34.27 13.90 13.61
N ASP A 123 -35.28 14.73 13.40
CA ASP A 123 -36.00 15.44 14.48
C ASP A 123 -36.97 14.53 15.24
N ILE A 124 -37.54 13.51 14.58
CA ILE A 124 -38.54 12.61 15.19
C ILE A 124 -37.91 11.61 16.18
N ASN A 125 -36.67 11.17 15.94
CA ASN A 125 -35.96 10.25 16.86
C ASN A 125 -35.08 10.96 17.90
N GLY A 126 -34.91 12.29 17.79
CA GLY A 126 -34.13 13.10 18.73
C GLY A 126 -34.88 13.44 20.02
N SER A 127 -36.22 13.39 20.01
CA SER A 127 -37.06 13.64 21.19
C SER A 127 -37.11 12.46 22.17
N ASP A 128 -36.78 11.25 21.72
CA ASP A 128 -36.95 10.02 22.51
C ASP A 128 -35.65 9.55 23.19
N ALA A 129 -34.53 10.26 23.00
CA ALA A 129 -33.23 9.93 23.59
C ALA A 129 -32.94 10.67 24.93
N PHE A 130 -33.87 11.51 25.40
CA PHE A 130 -33.75 12.25 26.67
C PHE A 130 -35.09 12.27 27.44
N SER A 131 -35.71 11.10 27.63
CA SER A 131 -36.78 10.89 28.62
C SER A 131 -36.60 9.55 29.30
#